data_AF-A0AAF0XXM4-F1
#
_entry.id   AF-A0AAF0XXM4-F1
#
_cell.length_a   1.000
_cell.length_b   1.000
_cell.length_c   1.000
_cell.angle_alpha   90.00
_cell.angle_beta   90.00
_cell.angle_gamma   90.00
#
_symmetry.space_group_name_H-M   'P 1'
#
loop_
_entity.id
_entity.type
_entity.pdbx_description
1 polymer ?
#
loop_
_entity_poly.entity_id
_entity_poly.type
_entity_poly.pdbx_seq_one_letter_code
_entity_poly.pdbx_strand_id
1 'polypeptide(L)'
;MNQINDSESNHNRGIVPKAESVDCPYPEFSDFDKQKDENCFSVDQIWACYDSLDVMPILYGHIRKVFSPDFKLQVTFLKADPEEQNKINWVKAGLPMVCGKFIHDDTIETSKRLMFSHQMHIKKGSDDGTYLIYPRKGETWALFKDWNIGWSSDPSNHRTFKYVMVEILSDFKQETGVEICYLAKVKGFVSVFRRVAKDGIVTFPIPSSEMLRFAYNVPSTKLTGAEREGVPAGAFELDPASLPTDPNKLCQPEDREADT
;
A
#
# COMPACT_ATOMS: atom_id res chain seq x y z
N MET A 1 -61.81 8.97 27.58
CA MET A 1 -60.59 9.80 27.58
C MET A 1 -59.41 8.90 27.90
N ASN A 2 -58.35 9.02 27.10
CA ASN A 2 -57.03 8.35 27.20
C ASN A 2 -57.03 6.83 26.88
N GLN A 3 -56.08 6.24 26.15
CA GLN A 3 -54.86 6.72 25.46
C GLN A 3 -54.20 5.53 24.72
N ILE A 4 -53.23 5.86 23.85
CA ILE A 4 -52.04 5.06 23.41
C ILE A 4 -52.21 4.12 22.19
N ASN A 5 -51.62 4.60 21.09
CA ASN A 5 -51.02 3.81 20.01
C ASN A 5 -49.64 3.30 20.48
N ASP A 6 -49.35 2.03 20.21
CA ASP A 6 -48.04 1.37 20.09
C ASP A 6 -48.35 -0.06 19.61
N SER A 7 -47.58 -0.81 18.87
CA SER A 7 -46.41 -0.67 18.00
C SER A 7 -46.20 -2.10 17.44
N GLU A 8 -45.16 -2.31 16.62
CA GLU A 8 -44.64 -3.59 16.13
C GLU A 8 -45.40 -4.31 15.01
N SER A 9 -44.74 -5.07 14.14
CA SER A 9 -43.41 -5.06 13.53
C SER A 9 -43.53 -6.18 12.50
N ASN A 10 -43.25 -5.92 11.23
CA ASN A 10 -43.22 -7.00 10.25
C ASN A 10 -41.92 -6.94 9.45
N HIS A 11 -41.03 -7.83 9.89
CA HIS A 11 -40.03 -8.58 9.15
C HIS A 11 -39.73 -8.09 7.73
N ASN A 12 -38.52 -7.58 7.53
CA ASN A 12 -37.84 -7.76 6.25
C ASN A 12 -36.49 -8.44 6.49
N ARG A 13 -36.47 -9.75 6.21
CA ARG A 13 -35.28 -10.59 6.14
C ARG A 13 -34.41 -10.12 4.97
N GLY A 14 -33.14 -9.86 5.28
CA GLY A 14 -32.00 -10.33 4.50
C GLY A 14 -31.88 -9.81 3.08
N ILE A 15 -31.13 -8.72 2.93
CA ILE A 15 -30.20 -8.58 1.81
C ILE A 15 -28.84 -8.30 2.45
N VAL A 16 -28.10 -9.39 2.70
CA VAL A 16 -26.65 -9.28 2.91
C VAL A 16 -26.07 -8.86 1.56
N PRO A 17 -25.38 -7.71 1.44
CA PRO A 17 -24.74 -7.34 0.19
C PRO A 17 -23.75 -8.46 -0.16
N LYS A 18 -23.99 -9.08 -1.33
CA LYS A 18 -23.06 -10.04 -1.92
C LYS A 18 -21.74 -9.30 -2.08
N ALA A 19 -20.70 -9.76 -1.38
CA ALA A 19 -19.35 -9.24 -1.56
C ALA A 19 -19.02 -9.34 -3.06
N GLU A 20 -18.92 -8.20 -3.72
CA GLU A 20 -18.48 -8.13 -5.09
C GLU A 20 -17.03 -8.61 -5.11
N SER A 21 -16.81 -9.79 -5.68
CA SER A 21 -15.48 -10.31 -5.93
C SER A 21 -14.82 -9.38 -6.96
N VAL A 22 -13.90 -8.53 -6.51
CA VAL A 22 -13.01 -7.81 -7.41
C VAL A 22 -12.20 -8.87 -8.17
N ASP A 23 -12.41 -8.96 -9.48
CA ASP A 23 -11.68 -9.89 -10.34
C ASP A 23 -10.24 -9.37 -10.50
N CYS A 24 -9.35 -9.86 -9.63
CA CYS A 24 -7.94 -9.50 -9.66
C CYS A 24 -7.24 -10.37 -10.71
N PRO A 25 -6.54 -9.77 -11.69
CA PRO A 25 -5.88 -10.56 -12.72
C PRO A 25 -4.74 -11.38 -12.10
N TYR A 26 -4.57 -12.61 -12.59
CA TYR A 26 -3.51 -13.48 -12.10
C TYR A 26 -2.13 -12.98 -12.54
N PRO A 27 -1.12 -13.04 -11.66
CA PRO A 27 0.28 -12.87 -12.05
C PRO A 27 0.70 -13.95 -13.06
N GLU A 28 1.67 -13.62 -13.92
CA GLU A 28 2.17 -14.49 -14.98
C GLU A 28 3.31 -15.41 -14.52
N PHE A 29 4.12 -14.98 -13.55
CA PHE A 29 5.35 -15.70 -13.15
C PHE A 29 5.47 -15.99 -11.65
N SER A 30 4.82 -15.21 -10.79
CA SER A 30 4.95 -15.26 -9.32
C SER A 30 3.67 -15.70 -8.64
N ASP A 31 3.80 -16.42 -7.54
CA ASP A 31 2.67 -16.78 -6.66
C ASP A 31 2.75 -15.95 -5.38
N PHE A 32 2.14 -14.76 -5.42
CA PHE A 32 2.10 -13.86 -4.26
C PHE A 32 1.20 -14.40 -3.14
N ASP A 33 0.25 -15.28 -3.44
CA ASP A 33 -0.66 -15.86 -2.44
C ASP A 33 0.04 -16.88 -1.54
N LYS A 34 0.99 -17.65 -2.07
CA LYS A 34 1.87 -18.52 -1.27
C LYS A 34 2.66 -17.78 -0.20
N GLN A 35 2.97 -16.50 -0.41
CA GLN A 35 3.70 -15.70 0.58
C GLN A 35 2.83 -15.28 1.77
N LYS A 36 1.53 -15.56 1.70
CA LYS A 36 0.53 -15.24 2.73
C LYS A 36 -0.13 -16.50 3.29
N ASP A 37 0.45 -17.69 3.12
CA ASP A 37 -0.12 -18.92 3.67
C ASP A 37 -0.13 -18.89 5.21
N GLU A 38 -0.99 -19.69 5.84
CA GLU A 38 -1.19 -19.65 7.31
C GLU A 38 0.12 -19.87 8.09
N ASN A 39 1.02 -20.68 7.55
CA ASN A 39 2.33 -20.97 8.12
C ASN A 39 3.37 -19.85 7.92
N CYS A 40 3.09 -18.82 7.11
CA CYS A 40 3.97 -17.67 6.91
C CYS A 40 3.91 -16.66 8.07
N PHE A 41 2.83 -16.69 8.85
CA PHE A 41 2.61 -15.76 9.95
C PHE A 41 3.37 -16.19 11.21
N SER A 42 4.01 -15.23 11.86
CA SER A 42 4.73 -15.41 13.12
C SER A 42 4.57 -14.20 14.02
N VAL A 43 4.69 -14.43 15.33
CA VAL A 43 4.65 -13.37 16.35
C VAL A 43 5.76 -12.34 16.08
N ASP A 44 5.46 -11.08 16.37
CA ASP A 44 6.32 -9.91 16.19
C ASP A 44 6.61 -9.49 14.74
N GLN A 45 6.00 -10.15 13.75
CA GLN A 45 5.98 -9.65 12.37
C GLN A 45 5.04 -8.45 12.23
N ILE A 46 5.37 -7.54 11.32
CA ILE A 46 4.44 -6.51 10.87
C ILE A 46 4.11 -6.74 9.42
N TRP A 47 2.84 -6.60 9.08
CA TRP A 47 2.31 -6.84 7.75
C TRP A 47 1.61 -5.59 7.22
N ALA A 48 1.76 -5.33 5.92
CA ALA A 48 0.89 -4.42 5.21
C ALA A 48 -0.46 -5.09 4.97
N CYS A 49 -1.54 -4.36 5.19
CA CYS A 49 -2.91 -4.84 5.12
C CYS A 49 -3.73 -3.93 4.20
N TYR A 50 -4.65 -4.54 3.44
CA TYR A 50 -5.55 -3.82 2.54
C TYR A 50 -6.56 -3.00 3.33
N ASP A 51 -6.73 -1.73 2.93
CA ASP A 51 -7.85 -0.92 3.41
C ASP A 51 -9.15 -1.29 2.66
N SER A 52 -10.26 -1.12 3.37
CA SER A 52 -11.62 -1.37 2.90
C SER A 52 -12.09 -0.48 1.75
N LEU A 53 -11.44 0.67 1.51
CA LEU A 53 -11.90 1.69 0.55
C LEU A 53 -11.28 1.56 -0.85
N ASP A 54 -9.96 1.43 -0.95
CA ASP A 54 -9.22 1.49 -2.23
C ASP A 54 -8.43 0.22 -2.55
N VAL A 55 -8.55 -0.83 -1.74
CA VAL A 55 -7.85 -2.13 -1.92
C VAL A 55 -6.32 -1.97 -1.96
N MET A 56 -5.79 -0.86 -1.45
CA MET A 56 -4.33 -0.63 -1.37
C MET A 56 -3.80 -1.04 0.01
N PRO A 57 -2.58 -1.59 0.10
CA PRO A 57 -2.02 -2.10 1.35
C PRO A 57 -1.42 -0.95 2.20
N ILE A 58 -2.27 -0.02 2.65
CA ILE A 58 -1.89 1.21 3.37
C ILE A 58 -1.96 1.09 4.90
N LEU A 59 -2.54 0.01 5.43
CA LEU A 59 -2.62 -0.26 6.87
C LEU A 59 -1.45 -1.15 7.31
N TYR A 60 -1.00 -1.02 8.55
CA TYR A 60 0.06 -1.86 9.10
C TYR A 60 -0.41 -2.60 10.35
N GLY A 61 -0.29 -3.92 10.35
CA GLY A 61 -0.72 -4.79 11.45
C GLY A 61 0.44 -5.54 12.08
N HIS A 62 0.63 -5.38 13.39
CA HIS A 62 1.61 -6.11 14.18
C HIS A 62 1.01 -7.42 14.72
N ILE A 63 1.58 -8.56 14.33
CA ILE A 63 1.13 -9.88 14.76
C ILE A 63 1.52 -10.13 16.21
N ARG A 64 0.53 -10.10 17.11
CA ARG A 64 0.73 -10.33 18.54
C ARG A 64 0.68 -11.80 18.90
N LYS A 65 -0.20 -12.56 18.26
CA LYS A 65 -0.39 -13.99 18.50
C LYS A 65 -0.82 -14.70 17.22
N VAL A 66 -0.36 -15.93 17.07
CA VAL A 66 -0.83 -16.89 16.08
C VAL A 66 -1.48 -18.05 16.84
N PHE A 67 -2.77 -18.27 16.64
CA PHE A 67 -3.50 -19.35 17.27
C PHE A 67 -3.45 -20.62 16.42
N SER A 68 -3.48 -21.77 17.08
CA SER A 68 -3.45 -23.12 16.50
C SER A 68 -4.24 -24.06 17.42
N PRO A 69 -4.95 -25.09 16.91
CA PRO A 69 -4.96 -25.59 15.53
C PRO A 69 -5.78 -24.75 14.54
N ASP A 70 -6.80 -24.03 15.02
CA ASP A 70 -7.61 -23.16 14.15
C ASP A 70 -6.87 -21.85 13.87
N PHE A 71 -6.51 -21.61 12.61
CA PHE A 71 -5.77 -20.42 12.22
C PHE A 71 -6.56 -19.15 12.53
N LYS A 72 -5.95 -18.35 13.41
CA LYS A 72 -6.44 -17.04 13.80
C LYS A 72 -5.25 -16.20 14.23
N LEU A 73 -5.33 -14.90 13.98
CA LEU A 73 -4.29 -13.94 14.35
C LEU A 73 -4.87 -12.93 15.32
N GLN A 74 -4.11 -12.59 16.35
CA GLN A 74 -4.31 -11.35 17.11
C GLN A 74 -3.39 -10.30 16.52
N VAL A 75 -3.96 -9.17 16.07
CA VAL A 75 -3.25 -8.13 15.33
C VAL A 75 -3.49 -6.80 16.01
N THR A 76 -2.41 -6.09 16.37
CA THR A 76 -2.49 -4.69 16.80
C THR A 76 -2.14 -3.82 15.60
N PHE A 77 -3.08 -3.00 15.12
CA PHE A 77 -2.80 -2.06 14.04
C PHE A 77 -1.88 -0.93 14.49
N LEU A 78 -1.23 -0.30 13.53
CA LEU A 78 -0.42 0.88 13.74
C LEU A 78 -1.11 2.11 13.16
N LYS A 79 -1.12 3.20 13.91
CA LYS A 79 -1.57 4.52 13.44
C LYS A 79 -0.39 5.47 13.30
N ALA A 80 -0.50 6.38 12.34
CA ALA A 80 0.49 7.42 12.15
C ALA A 80 0.53 8.37 13.37
N ASP A 81 1.75 8.69 13.82
CA ASP A 81 2.00 9.63 14.92
C ASP A 81 2.98 10.72 14.46
N PRO A 82 2.55 11.64 13.56
CA PRO A 82 3.41 12.69 13.05
C PRO A 82 3.66 13.79 14.09
N GLU A 83 4.90 14.29 14.13
CA GLU A 83 5.28 15.41 15.01
C GLU A 83 5.31 16.76 14.28
N GLU A 84 5.57 16.76 12.97
CA GLU A 84 5.65 17.98 12.17
C GLU A 84 4.25 18.47 11.76
N GLN A 85 4.00 19.78 11.87
CA GLN A 85 2.67 20.37 11.68
C GLN A 85 2.05 20.09 10.30
N ASN A 86 2.86 20.07 9.23
CA ASN A 86 2.41 19.73 7.88
C ASN A 86 1.93 18.28 7.78
N LYS A 87 2.64 17.33 8.41
CA LYS A 87 2.26 15.90 8.47
C LYS A 87 1.04 15.69 9.36
N ILE A 88 0.93 16.43 10.47
CA ILE A 88 -0.28 16.45 11.32
C ILE A 88 -1.50 16.90 10.50
N ASN A 89 -1.36 17.98 9.72
CA ASN A 89 -2.43 18.48 8.86
C ASN A 89 -2.81 17.47 7.78
N TRP A 90 -1.82 16.79 7.18
CA TRP A 90 -2.03 15.72 6.22
C TRP A 90 -2.89 14.58 6.77
N VAL A 91 -2.54 14.05 7.95
CA VAL A 91 -3.30 12.98 8.60
C VAL A 91 -4.69 13.45 9.02
N LYS A 92 -4.83 14.67 9.56
CA LYS A 92 -6.13 15.26 9.92
C LYS A 92 -7.05 15.46 8.72
N ALA A 93 -6.49 15.69 7.53
CA ALA A 93 -7.24 15.79 6.28
C ALA A 93 -7.72 14.42 5.76
N GLY A 94 -7.36 13.32 6.45
CA GLY A 94 -7.70 11.95 6.07
C GLY A 94 -6.88 11.42 4.90
N LEU A 95 -5.72 12.05 4.60
CA LEU A 95 -4.80 11.57 3.58
C LEU A 95 -3.91 10.46 4.15
N PRO A 96 -3.61 9.41 3.37
CA PRO A 96 -2.84 8.27 3.85
C PRO A 96 -1.39 8.69 4.13
N MET A 97 -0.85 8.22 5.27
CA MET A 97 0.55 8.38 5.64
C MET A 97 1.14 7.00 5.86
N VAL A 98 2.01 6.56 4.95
CA VAL A 98 2.62 5.22 4.94
C VAL A 98 4.09 5.20 5.38
N CYS A 99 4.74 6.36 5.33
CA CYS A 99 6.13 6.53 5.74
C CYS A 99 6.21 7.48 6.95
N GLY A 100 7.01 7.12 7.95
CA GLY A 100 7.23 7.92 9.15
C GLY A 100 7.11 7.14 10.45
N LYS A 101 6.72 7.86 11.51
CA LYS A 101 6.54 7.32 12.86
C LYS A 101 5.12 6.83 13.07
N PHE A 102 5.01 5.64 13.64
CA PHE A 102 3.77 4.98 13.96
C PHE A 102 3.79 4.45 15.41
N ILE A 103 2.61 4.33 15.98
CA ILE A 103 2.37 3.76 17.31
C ILE A 103 1.26 2.72 17.24
N HIS A 104 1.15 1.87 18.26
CA HIS A 104 0.03 0.94 18.36
C HIS A 104 -1.32 1.67 18.44
N ASP A 105 -2.29 1.05 17.79
CA ASP A 105 -3.70 1.43 17.82
C ASP A 105 -4.55 0.23 18.25
N ASP A 106 -5.73 0.07 17.64
CA ASP A 106 -6.66 -0.98 18.00
C ASP A 106 -6.12 -2.39 17.76
N THR A 107 -6.53 -3.31 18.63
CA THR A 107 -6.23 -4.73 18.49
C THR A 107 -7.47 -5.50 18.12
N ILE A 108 -7.36 -6.33 17.08
CA ILE A 108 -8.42 -7.21 16.62
C ILE A 108 -7.96 -8.66 16.63
N GLU A 109 -8.92 -9.57 16.51
CA GLU A 109 -8.64 -10.94 16.12
C GLU A 109 -9.32 -11.27 14.80
N THR A 110 -8.62 -12.00 13.93
CA THR A 110 -9.08 -12.26 12.56
C THR A 110 -8.58 -13.61 12.08
N SER A 111 -9.43 -14.32 11.35
CA SER A 111 -9.05 -15.49 10.52
C SER A 111 -9.01 -15.14 9.02
N LYS A 112 -9.26 -13.87 8.67
CA LYS A 112 -9.33 -13.41 7.28
C LYS A 112 -7.94 -13.19 6.71
N ARG A 113 -7.28 -14.25 6.27
CA ARG A 113 -5.94 -14.22 5.65
C ARG A 113 -5.81 -13.24 4.47
N LEU A 114 -6.88 -13.07 3.69
CA LEU A 114 -6.89 -12.18 2.51
C LEU A 114 -6.80 -10.68 2.83
N MET A 115 -6.88 -10.28 4.11
CA MET A 115 -6.67 -8.88 4.48
C MET A 115 -5.19 -8.46 4.45
N PHE A 116 -4.27 -9.44 4.49
CA PHE A 116 -2.83 -9.19 4.49
C PHE A 116 -2.30 -9.18 3.06
N SER A 117 -1.38 -8.26 2.78
CA SER A 117 -0.70 -8.14 1.48
C SER A 117 0.70 -8.77 1.54
N HIS A 118 1.56 -8.28 2.42
CA HIS A 118 2.93 -8.77 2.53
C HIS A 118 3.55 -8.36 3.87
N GLN A 119 4.60 -9.06 4.28
CA GLN A 119 5.35 -8.71 5.47
C GLN A 119 6.21 -7.46 5.21
N MET A 120 6.13 -6.50 6.12
CA MET A 120 6.94 -5.28 6.12
C MET A 120 8.17 -5.43 7.00
N HIS A 121 9.28 -4.85 6.57
CA HIS A 121 10.49 -4.74 7.37
C HIS A 121 10.55 -3.37 8.03
N ILE A 122 10.28 -3.34 9.34
CA ILE A 122 10.10 -2.09 10.09
C ILE A 122 11.16 -1.99 11.18
N LYS A 123 11.66 -0.77 11.38
CA LYS A 123 12.59 -0.48 12.47
C LYS A 123 11.80 -0.08 13.71
N LYS A 124 12.15 -0.60 14.88
CA LYS A 124 11.66 -0.03 16.16
C LYS A 124 12.29 1.36 16.32
N GLY A 125 11.50 2.33 16.76
CA GLY A 125 11.98 3.67 17.07
C GLY A 125 12.80 3.70 18.36
N SER A 126 13.32 4.87 18.71
CA SER A 126 14.07 5.10 19.96
C SER A 126 13.17 4.98 21.18
N ASP A 127 11.92 5.38 21.04
CA ASP A 127 10.94 5.42 22.12
C ASP A 127 10.19 4.10 22.16
N ASP A 128 9.90 3.61 23.37
CA ASP A 128 9.18 2.36 23.52
C ASP A 128 7.80 2.43 22.85
N GLY A 129 7.43 1.36 22.15
CA GLY A 129 6.19 1.28 21.40
C GLY A 129 6.13 2.10 20.09
N THR A 130 7.23 2.72 19.65
CA THR A 130 7.28 3.44 18.36
C THR A 130 7.88 2.60 17.24
N TYR A 131 7.38 2.81 16.02
CA TYR A 131 7.75 2.10 14.81
C TYR A 131 8.06 3.09 13.70
N LEU A 132 9.17 2.86 12.99
CA LEU A 132 9.62 3.67 11.88
C LEU A 132 9.54 2.88 10.58
N ILE A 133 8.68 3.36 9.68
CA ILE A 133 8.44 2.76 8.37
C ILE A 133 9.00 3.71 7.33
N TYR A 134 9.99 3.24 6.58
CA TYR A 134 10.61 3.99 5.49
C TYR A 134 11.00 3.03 4.35
N PRO A 135 11.03 3.52 3.10
CA PRO A 135 11.42 2.70 1.95
C PRO A 135 12.85 2.16 2.10
N ARG A 136 13.06 0.92 1.66
CA ARG A 136 14.35 0.24 1.70
C ARG A 136 14.82 -0.10 0.30
N LYS A 137 16.14 -0.17 0.13
CA LYS A 137 16.75 -0.52 -1.15
C LYS A 137 16.23 -1.86 -1.68
N GLY A 138 15.85 -1.87 -2.97
CA GLY A 138 15.34 -3.02 -3.69
C GLY A 138 13.83 -3.22 -3.59
N GLU A 139 13.15 -2.48 -2.72
CA GLU A 139 11.69 -2.49 -2.66
C GLU A 139 11.07 -1.76 -3.87
N THR A 140 9.84 -2.11 -4.17
CA THR A 140 9.00 -1.44 -5.16
C THR A 140 7.86 -0.70 -4.45
N TRP A 141 7.61 0.53 -4.86
CA TRP A 141 6.63 1.42 -4.23
C TRP A 141 5.80 2.14 -5.28
N ALA A 142 4.56 2.47 -4.91
CA ALA A 142 3.75 3.45 -5.61
C ALA A 142 3.98 4.82 -4.98
N LEU A 143 4.18 5.84 -5.83
CA LEU A 143 4.16 7.24 -5.44
C LEU A 143 2.90 7.91 -5.96
N PHE A 144 2.36 8.87 -5.23
CA PHE A 144 1.32 9.77 -5.74
C PHE A 144 1.88 10.56 -6.93
N LYS A 145 1.20 10.49 -8.07
CA LYS A 145 1.45 11.39 -9.19
C LYS A 145 0.96 12.80 -8.81
N ASP A 146 1.73 13.81 -9.20
CA ASP A 146 1.43 15.23 -9.00
C ASP A 146 1.24 15.62 -7.51
N TRP A 147 1.88 14.84 -6.62
CA TRP A 147 1.83 15.07 -5.18
C TRP A 147 2.18 16.51 -4.82
N ASN A 148 1.40 17.07 -3.89
CA ASN A 148 1.69 18.36 -3.28
C ASN A 148 1.31 18.35 -1.79
N ILE A 149 2.18 18.87 -0.92
CA ILE A 149 1.91 18.97 0.52
C ILE A 149 0.63 19.78 0.84
N GLY A 150 0.27 20.71 -0.06
CA GLY A 150 -0.93 21.53 -0.01
C GLY A 150 -2.23 20.76 -0.22
N TRP A 151 -2.21 19.48 -0.64
CA TRP A 151 -3.43 18.67 -0.73
C TRP A 151 -4.19 18.60 0.60
N SER A 152 -3.46 18.72 1.72
CA SER A 152 -4.03 18.77 3.07
C SER A 152 -4.95 19.99 3.31
N SER A 153 -4.81 21.07 2.52
CA SER A 153 -5.66 22.27 2.60
C SER A 153 -6.94 22.16 1.77
N ASP A 154 -7.01 21.23 0.82
CA ASP A 154 -8.20 20.97 0.00
C ASP A 154 -8.36 19.45 -0.29
N PRO A 155 -8.59 18.64 0.76
CA PRO A 155 -8.65 17.19 0.59
C PRO A 155 -9.82 16.74 -0.28
N SER A 156 -10.89 17.54 -0.41
CA SER A 156 -12.02 17.27 -1.30
C SER A 156 -11.62 17.08 -2.75
N ASN A 157 -10.71 17.92 -3.25
CA ASN A 157 -10.26 17.87 -4.64
C ASN A 157 -9.12 16.84 -4.85
N HIS A 158 -8.61 16.24 -3.79
CA HIS A 158 -7.50 15.29 -3.80
C HIS A 158 -7.89 13.93 -3.19
N ARG A 159 -9.06 13.40 -3.58
CA ARG A 159 -9.54 12.06 -3.18
C ARG A 159 -9.35 10.99 -4.25
N THR A 160 -9.08 11.38 -5.50
CA THR A 160 -8.80 10.44 -6.58
C THR A 160 -7.32 10.49 -6.91
N PHE A 161 -6.61 9.46 -6.49
CA PHE A 161 -5.16 9.40 -6.65
C PHE A 161 -4.76 8.73 -7.96
N LYS A 162 -3.71 9.25 -8.57
CA LYS A 162 -2.95 8.60 -9.63
C LYS A 162 -1.58 8.21 -9.07
N TYR A 163 -0.99 7.18 -9.67
CA TYR A 163 0.23 6.58 -9.15
C TYR A 163 1.27 6.39 -10.25
N VAL A 164 2.53 6.52 -9.85
CA VAL A 164 3.68 6.08 -10.63
C VAL A 164 4.43 5.03 -9.82
N MET A 165 4.91 3.98 -10.51
CA MET A 165 5.65 2.89 -9.87
C MET A 165 7.13 3.18 -9.89
N VAL A 166 7.81 2.85 -8.79
CA VAL A 166 9.25 3.10 -8.61
C VAL A 166 9.93 1.93 -7.93
N GLU A 167 11.22 1.76 -8.21
CA GLU A 167 12.12 0.95 -7.40
C GLU A 167 12.98 1.87 -6.52
N ILE A 168 13.22 1.44 -5.28
CA ILE A 168 14.09 2.14 -4.33
C ILE A 168 15.54 1.68 -4.54
N LEU A 169 16.43 2.64 -4.77
CA LEU A 169 17.84 2.39 -5.09
C LEU A 169 18.78 2.56 -3.89
N SER A 170 18.33 3.27 -2.84
CA SER A 170 19.07 3.47 -1.59
C SER A 170 18.16 3.39 -0.37
N ASP A 171 18.71 2.90 0.75
CA ASP A 171 17.98 2.92 2.02
C ASP A 171 17.78 4.36 2.51
N PHE A 172 16.65 4.61 3.17
CA PHE A 172 16.32 5.92 3.72
C PHE A 172 17.39 6.44 4.69
N LYS A 173 17.77 7.71 4.50
CA LYS A 173 18.61 8.50 5.39
C LYS A 173 17.92 9.83 5.69
N GLN A 174 17.95 10.26 6.95
CA GLN A 174 17.26 11.49 7.36
C GLN A 174 17.79 12.73 6.63
N GLU A 175 19.08 12.76 6.31
CA GLU A 175 19.76 13.92 5.72
C GLU A 175 19.54 14.03 4.22
N THR A 176 19.30 12.90 3.53
CA THR A 176 19.30 12.83 2.06
C THR A 176 18.04 12.21 1.46
N GLY A 177 17.21 11.56 2.27
CA GLY A 177 16.02 10.85 1.83
C GLY A 177 16.36 9.50 1.19
N VAL A 178 15.77 9.22 0.03
CA VAL A 178 15.98 8.01 -0.77
C VAL A 178 16.24 8.34 -2.22
N GLU A 179 16.94 7.47 -2.92
CA GLU A 179 17.06 7.48 -4.38
C GLU A 179 16.11 6.46 -4.97
N ILE A 180 15.47 6.82 -6.08
CA ILE A 180 14.53 5.96 -6.79
C ILE A 180 14.87 5.90 -8.28
N CYS A 181 14.35 4.90 -8.97
CA CYS A 181 14.15 4.96 -10.42
C CYS A 181 12.71 4.62 -10.77
N TYR A 182 12.21 5.25 -11.83
CA TYR A 182 10.86 5.00 -12.31
C TYR A 182 10.75 3.65 -13.02
N LEU A 183 9.58 3.04 -12.88
CA LEU A 183 9.20 1.80 -13.52
C LEU A 183 8.04 2.05 -14.50
N ALA A 184 8.18 1.56 -15.73
CA ALA A 184 7.13 1.58 -16.74
C ALA A 184 6.62 0.18 -17.01
N LYS A 185 5.31 0.04 -17.24
CA LYS A 185 4.68 -1.23 -17.55
C LYS A 185 5.13 -1.71 -18.93
N VAL A 186 5.54 -2.97 -19.02
CA VAL A 186 5.91 -3.60 -20.29
C VAL A 186 4.63 -3.96 -21.05
N LYS A 187 4.51 -3.46 -22.29
CA LYS A 187 3.36 -3.74 -23.15
C LYS A 187 3.21 -5.24 -23.38
N GLY A 188 1.97 -5.74 -23.28
CA GLY A 188 1.65 -7.15 -23.49
C GLY A 188 1.73 -8.03 -22.24
N PHE A 189 2.13 -7.47 -21.10
CA PHE A 189 2.17 -8.17 -19.82
C PHE A 189 1.11 -7.63 -18.85
N VAL A 190 0.68 -8.46 -17.90
CA VAL A 190 -0.32 -8.10 -16.89
C VAL A 190 0.27 -7.09 -15.91
N SER A 191 1.40 -7.42 -15.29
CA SER A 191 2.03 -6.63 -14.23
C SER A 191 3.56 -6.64 -14.26
N VAL A 192 4.17 -6.81 -15.44
CA VAL A 192 5.62 -6.68 -15.61
C VAL A 192 6.01 -5.22 -15.84
N PHE A 193 6.99 -4.74 -15.07
CA PHE A 193 7.52 -3.38 -15.15
C PHE A 193 9.04 -3.39 -15.30
N ARG A 194 9.56 -2.45 -16.08
CA ARG A 194 11.00 -2.26 -16.29
C ARG A 194 11.42 -0.87 -15.88
N ARG A 195 12.69 -0.72 -15.50
CA ARG A 195 13.29 0.60 -15.28
C ARG A 195 13.23 1.43 -16.56
N VAL A 196 12.95 2.71 -16.41
CA VAL A 196 12.99 3.69 -17.49
C VAL A 196 13.77 4.92 -17.05
N ALA A 197 14.48 5.52 -18.01
CA ALA A 197 15.03 6.85 -17.83
C ALA A 197 13.94 7.88 -18.13
N LYS A 198 13.82 8.91 -17.31
CA LYS A 198 12.95 10.05 -17.57
C LYS A 198 13.83 11.23 -17.94
N ASP A 199 13.66 11.76 -19.14
CA ASP A 199 14.48 12.85 -19.71
C ASP A 199 16.00 12.55 -19.69
N GLY A 200 16.37 11.29 -19.90
CA GLY A 200 17.77 10.83 -19.86
C GLY A 200 18.33 10.61 -18.44
N ILE A 201 17.56 10.91 -17.40
CA ILE A 201 17.93 10.70 -15.99
C ILE A 201 17.37 9.36 -15.51
N VAL A 202 18.24 8.54 -14.91
CA VAL A 202 17.89 7.19 -14.44
C VAL A 202 17.52 7.17 -12.95
N THR A 203 18.05 8.12 -12.18
CA THR A 203 17.96 8.18 -10.71
C THR A 203 17.39 9.52 -10.27
N PHE A 204 16.42 9.49 -9.34
CA PHE A 204 15.79 10.69 -8.79
C PHE A 204 15.83 10.67 -7.26
N PRO A 205 16.26 11.75 -6.60
CA PRO A 205 16.18 11.85 -5.16
C PRO A 205 14.75 12.18 -4.72
N ILE A 206 14.29 11.55 -3.64
CA ILE A 206 13.14 11.97 -2.87
C ILE A 206 13.64 12.41 -1.48
N PRO A 207 13.70 13.71 -1.20
CA PRO A 207 14.13 14.24 0.09
C PRO A 207 13.31 13.69 1.25
N SER A 208 13.90 13.63 2.45
CA SER A 208 13.22 13.16 3.66
C SER A 208 11.99 14.00 4.06
N SER A 209 11.93 15.26 3.64
CA SER A 209 10.77 16.14 3.80
C SER A 209 9.59 15.76 2.90
N GLU A 210 9.80 14.94 1.87
CA GLU A 210 8.82 14.57 0.86
C GLU A 210 8.32 13.12 1.00
N MET A 211 8.52 12.49 2.16
CA MET A 211 8.09 11.10 2.40
C MET A 211 6.57 10.89 2.26
N LEU A 212 5.76 11.94 2.32
CA LEU A 212 4.33 11.89 2.03
C LEU A 212 4.01 11.66 0.54
N ARG A 213 5.01 11.66 -0.35
CA ARG A 213 4.86 11.25 -1.76
C ARG A 213 4.60 9.75 -1.90
N PHE A 214 5.06 8.94 -0.95
CA PHE A 214 4.86 7.50 -0.96
C PHE A 214 3.39 7.19 -0.66
N ALA A 215 2.78 6.36 -1.51
CA ALA A 215 1.39 5.94 -1.37
C ALA A 215 1.28 4.58 -0.68
N TYR A 216 2.01 3.58 -1.15
CA TYR A 216 2.07 2.23 -0.57
C TYR A 216 3.26 1.43 -1.13
N ASN A 217 3.69 0.41 -0.38
CA ASN A 217 4.64 -0.59 -0.87
C ASN A 217 3.90 -1.60 -1.76
N VAL A 218 4.56 -2.06 -2.82
CA VAL A 218 4.00 -3.03 -3.77
C VAL A 218 4.86 -4.29 -3.71
N PRO A 219 4.30 -5.47 -3.38
CA PRO A 219 5.04 -6.73 -3.48
C PRO A 219 5.53 -6.96 -4.91
N SER A 220 6.76 -7.46 -5.04
CA SER A 220 7.33 -7.74 -6.36
C SER A 220 8.34 -8.88 -6.36
N THR A 221 8.48 -9.48 -7.54
CA THR A 221 9.51 -10.47 -7.85
C THR A 221 10.39 -9.93 -8.96
N LYS A 222 11.71 -9.94 -8.76
CA LYS A 222 12.66 -9.55 -9.79
C LYS A 222 12.83 -10.69 -10.80
N LEU A 223 12.64 -10.39 -12.07
CA LEU A 223 12.70 -11.32 -13.19
C LEU A 223 14.10 -11.38 -13.79
N THR A 224 14.43 -12.56 -14.31
CA THR A 224 15.72 -12.88 -14.93
C THR A 224 15.74 -12.59 -16.43
N GLY A 225 14.56 -12.54 -17.07
CA GLY A 225 14.42 -12.49 -18.52
C GLY A 225 14.39 -13.87 -19.19
N ALA A 226 14.55 -14.95 -18.41
CA ALA A 226 14.48 -16.33 -18.90
C ALA A 226 13.09 -16.95 -18.74
N GLU A 227 12.14 -16.24 -18.13
CA GLU A 227 10.79 -16.75 -17.83
C GLU A 227 9.98 -16.98 -19.12
N ARG A 228 10.07 -16.04 -20.07
CA ARG A 228 9.39 -16.10 -21.37
C ARG A 228 10.01 -15.11 -22.36
N GLU A 229 9.86 -15.36 -23.65
CA GLU A 229 10.17 -14.38 -24.69
C GLU A 229 9.48 -13.02 -24.41
N GLY A 230 10.23 -11.95 -24.59
CA GLY A 230 9.77 -10.58 -24.36
C GLY A 230 9.90 -10.08 -22.92
N VAL A 231 10.25 -10.92 -21.94
CA VAL A 231 10.50 -10.49 -20.56
C VAL A 231 11.88 -9.83 -20.47
N PRO A 232 11.98 -8.53 -20.10
CA PRO A 232 13.26 -7.88 -19.95
C PRO A 232 14.01 -8.41 -18.71
N ALA A 233 15.30 -8.69 -18.85
CA ALA A 233 16.13 -9.06 -17.71
C ALA A 233 16.19 -7.93 -16.67
N GLY A 234 15.99 -8.26 -15.39
CA GLY A 234 15.96 -7.31 -14.30
C GLY A 234 14.67 -6.48 -14.19
N ALA A 235 13.64 -6.81 -14.97
CA ALA A 235 12.27 -6.32 -14.76
C ALA A 235 11.70 -6.84 -13.42
N PHE A 236 10.57 -6.29 -13.02
CA PHE A 236 9.81 -6.72 -11.85
C PHE A 236 8.43 -7.17 -12.30
N GLU A 237 7.98 -8.31 -11.80
CA GLU A 237 6.55 -8.58 -11.75
C GLU A 237 6.00 -8.02 -10.44
N LEU A 238 5.03 -7.12 -10.52
CA LEU A 238 4.35 -6.56 -9.36
C LEU A 238 3.09 -7.38 -9.05
N ASP A 239 2.73 -7.50 -7.77
CA ASP A 239 1.47 -8.14 -7.35
C ASP A 239 0.27 -7.35 -7.93
N PRO A 240 -0.52 -7.94 -8.85
CA PRO A 240 -1.66 -7.25 -9.43
C PRO A 240 -2.72 -6.85 -8.41
N ALA A 241 -2.79 -7.50 -7.24
CA ALA A 241 -3.69 -7.14 -6.15
C ALA A 241 -3.33 -5.79 -5.50
N SER A 242 -2.10 -5.33 -5.70
CA SER A 242 -1.61 -4.03 -5.23
C SER A 242 -1.48 -3.01 -6.36
N LEU A 243 -2.10 -3.25 -7.52
CA LEU A 243 -2.16 -2.30 -8.64
C LEU A 243 -3.56 -1.67 -8.74
N PRO A 244 -3.66 -0.40 -9.19
CA PRO A 244 -4.96 0.21 -9.44
C PRO A 244 -5.73 -0.58 -10.50
N THR A 245 -6.98 -0.93 -10.18
CA THR A 245 -7.90 -1.61 -11.12
C THR A 245 -8.34 -0.71 -12.27
N ASP A 246 -8.45 0.61 -12.02
CA ASP A 246 -8.64 1.61 -13.06
C ASP A 246 -7.30 1.91 -13.75
N PRO A 247 -7.15 1.57 -15.05
CA PRO A 247 -5.91 1.82 -15.78
C PRO A 247 -5.55 3.31 -15.87
N ASN A 248 -6.51 4.23 -15.72
CA ASN A 248 -6.24 5.68 -15.73
C ASN A 248 -5.56 6.18 -14.45
N LYS A 249 -5.58 5.37 -13.38
CA LYS A 249 -4.89 5.66 -12.12
C LYS A 249 -3.42 5.24 -12.13
N LEU A 250 -2.99 4.39 -13.07
CA LEU A 250 -1.59 3.99 -13.20
C LEU A 250 -0.93 4.76 -14.35
N CYS A 251 -0.11 5.75 -14.01
CA CYS A 251 0.55 6.59 -15.00
C CYS A 251 1.92 6.04 -15.39
N GLN A 252 2.27 6.17 -16.67
CA GLN A 252 3.62 5.90 -17.14
C GLN A 252 4.51 7.13 -16.86
N PRO A 253 5.79 6.92 -16.53
CA PRO A 253 6.72 8.03 -16.29
C PRO A 253 6.92 8.97 -17.50
N GLU A 254 6.64 8.44 -18.70
CA GLU A 254 6.75 9.11 -19.99
C GLU A 254 5.49 9.91 -20.38
N ASP A 255 4.38 9.76 -19.65
CA ASP A 255 3.14 10.50 -19.89
C ASP A 255 3.37 11.98 -19.57
N ARG A 256 3.71 12.78 -20.59
CA ARG A 256 3.71 14.24 -20.50
C ARG A 256 2.30 14.71 -20.14
N GLU A 257 2.20 15.71 -19.27
CA GLU A 257 0.99 16.52 -19.23
C GLU A 257 0.78 17.06 -20.65
N ALA A 258 -0.35 16.73 -21.27
CA ALA A 258 -0.80 17.51 -22.40
C ALA A 258 -1.15 18.88 -21.82
N ASP A 259 -0.26 19.85 -21.99
CA ASP A 259 -0.56 21.25 -21.73
C ASP A 259 -1.88 21.58 -22.46
N THR A 260 -2.94 21.81 -21.69
CA THR A 260 -4.17 22.49 -22.15
C THR A 260 -4.19 23.90 -21.60
#